data_AF-A0A800IKE4-F1
#
_entry.id   AF-A0A800IKE4-F1
#
_cell.length_a   1.000
_cell.length_b   1.000
_cell.length_c   1.000
_cell.angle_alpha   90.00
_cell.angle_beta   90.00
_cell.angle_gamma   90.00
#
_symmetry.space_group_name_H-M   'P 1'
#
loop_
_entity.id
_entity.type
_entity.pdbx_description
1 polymer ?
#
loop_
_entity_poly.entity_id
_entity_poly.type
_entity_poly.pdbx_seq_one_letter_code
_entity_poly.pdbx_strand_id
1 'polypeptide(L)'
;MRDTTKSVLGASWAMSLFSVKQLMNIVNSGESQDGDTADAFDAATQATGKEFNDDMIHSLFAVGDDLQREIIDLIGSSLTVQALNPAKLMELPILKRSTDTLRSFVPGTNSAVLVKELKNKFGVFNLVKQVPITMDLSDEPPFKPLSELISRALALEEYPRLWVIEGLGHYHGDTFYMDGVVPRKILCGEEYQNIPAPALTMLHAGIGMAFAQHLMMTVNHLSPVSEIREILKEYIHLCHDNSQPGYEGCALESLGLISRHGQFYGETSPTQMVQIVSDELAKIDIDAYGYFWHGVGRATYFLPINFLPGYGSISHACDMIRSTAPDDLALCNAISGLSWGVTMVNIRDPEIMAHWISLQGEFLSSNDGLANGFMSGLIMRQDTTPNAPFIEEYYNHDPKGGVQALWKTMVKDPGDLAMARIYPALVKHKRFGEIFRYQSLDRLVDGLKSE
;
A
#
# COMPACT_ATOMS: atom_id res chain seq x y z
N MET A 1 2.23 31.26 -19.15
CA MET A 1 1.26 30.18 -19.46
C MET A 1 1.28 29.06 -18.43
N ARG A 2 2.44 28.56 -17.97
CA ARG A 2 2.56 27.56 -16.88
C ARG A 2 1.84 27.96 -15.58
N ASP A 3 1.92 29.23 -15.18
CA ASP A 3 1.29 29.71 -13.94
C ASP A 3 -0.23 29.91 -14.08
N THR A 4 -0.72 30.17 -15.29
CA THR A 4 -2.14 30.32 -15.59
C THR A 4 -2.86 28.96 -15.62
N THR A 5 -2.20 27.91 -16.11
CA THR A 5 -2.70 26.52 -16.09
C THR A 5 -2.66 25.91 -14.68
N LYS A 6 -1.64 26.24 -13.88
CA LYS A 6 -1.60 25.91 -12.43
C LYS A 6 -2.77 26.54 -11.67
N SER A 7 -3.12 27.79 -11.95
CA SER A 7 -4.26 28.46 -11.30
C SER A 7 -5.62 27.91 -11.73
N VAL A 8 -5.80 27.43 -12.97
CA VAL A 8 -7.09 26.89 -13.43
C VAL A 8 -7.34 25.47 -12.89
N LEU A 9 -6.31 24.62 -12.80
CA LEU A 9 -6.43 23.27 -12.22
C LEU A 9 -6.44 23.30 -10.68
N GLY A 10 -5.63 24.19 -10.09
CA GLY A 10 -5.73 24.53 -8.67
C GLY A 10 -7.09 25.13 -8.31
N ALA A 11 -7.74 25.87 -9.23
CA ALA A 11 -9.10 26.36 -9.03
C ALA A 11 -10.15 25.23 -9.06
N SER A 12 -10.02 24.19 -9.89
CA SER A 12 -10.95 23.05 -9.87
C SER A 12 -10.86 22.21 -8.60
N TRP A 13 -9.66 22.08 -8.00
CA TRP A 13 -9.46 21.37 -6.75
C TRP A 13 -9.76 22.22 -5.51
N ALA A 14 -9.36 23.50 -5.53
CA ALA A 14 -9.82 24.49 -4.57
C ALA A 14 -11.35 24.54 -4.61
N MET A 15 -12.01 24.53 -5.78
CA MET A 15 -13.47 24.45 -5.82
C MET A 15 -14.02 23.11 -5.30
N SER A 16 -13.30 21.98 -5.35
CA SER A 16 -13.78 20.70 -4.80
C SER A 16 -13.64 20.63 -3.28
N LEU A 17 -12.50 21.05 -2.72
CA LEU A 17 -12.33 21.19 -1.26
C LEU A 17 -13.15 22.34 -0.68
N PHE A 18 -13.26 23.44 -1.40
CA PHE A 18 -14.10 24.58 -1.03
C PHE A 18 -15.57 24.24 -1.21
N SER A 19 -15.95 23.34 -2.13
CA SER A 19 -17.32 22.77 -2.20
C SER A 19 -17.58 21.81 -1.06
N VAL A 20 -16.64 20.93 -0.68
CA VAL A 20 -16.77 20.07 0.50
C VAL A 20 -16.88 20.93 1.78
N LYS A 21 -16.04 21.97 1.92
CA LYS A 21 -16.10 22.92 3.04
C LYS A 21 -17.36 23.79 3.02
N GLN A 22 -17.82 24.25 1.84
CA GLN A 22 -19.08 24.99 1.69
C GLN A 22 -20.28 24.09 1.98
N LEU A 23 -20.28 22.84 1.54
CA LEU A 23 -21.30 21.83 1.85
C LEU A 23 -21.37 21.57 3.36
N MET A 24 -20.24 21.40 4.03
CA MET A 24 -20.21 21.26 5.49
C MET A 24 -20.65 22.54 6.22
N ASN A 25 -20.33 23.72 5.69
CA ASN A 25 -20.74 25.01 6.27
C ASN A 25 -22.24 25.30 6.06
N ILE A 26 -22.80 24.96 4.89
CA ILE A 26 -24.23 25.09 4.57
C ILE A 26 -25.06 24.18 5.47
N VAL A 27 -24.57 22.99 5.80
CA VAL A 27 -25.22 22.05 6.74
C VAL A 27 -25.16 22.56 8.20
N ASN A 28 -24.10 23.28 8.57
CA ASN A 28 -24.00 23.88 9.90
C ASN A 28 -24.79 25.20 10.05
N SER A 29 -25.07 25.89 8.95
CA SER A 29 -25.96 27.06 8.93
C SER A 29 -27.34 26.65 8.44
N GLY A 30 -28.15 26.06 9.32
CA GLY A 30 -29.49 25.61 8.98
C GLY A 30 -30.40 26.75 8.50
N GLU A 31 -30.60 26.87 7.20
CA GLU A 31 -31.76 27.51 6.56
C GLU A 31 -31.78 27.13 5.06
N SER A 32 -32.74 26.29 4.69
CA SER A 32 -32.96 25.78 3.33
C SER A 32 -34.12 26.49 2.66
N GLN A 33 -34.04 26.68 1.33
CA GLN A 33 -35.21 26.51 0.46
C GLN A 33 -34.84 26.07 -0.97
N ASP A 34 -35.54 25.01 -1.40
CA ASP A 34 -35.86 24.50 -2.75
C ASP A 34 -34.97 23.43 -3.45
N GLY A 35 -35.46 22.17 -3.41
CA GLY A 35 -35.67 21.33 -4.60
C GLY A 35 -34.72 20.15 -4.90
N ASP A 36 -35.03 18.97 -4.34
CA ASP A 36 -34.79 17.56 -4.79
C ASP A 36 -33.34 17.10 -5.06
N THR A 37 -32.52 17.90 -5.74
CA THR A 37 -31.07 17.66 -5.87
C THR A 37 -30.33 17.98 -4.57
N ALA A 38 -30.76 19.02 -3.84
CA ALA A 38 -30.18 19.40 -2.57
C ALA A 38 -30.33 18.29 -1.51
N ASP A 39 -31.47 17.59 -1.49
CA ASP A 39 -31.74 16.52 -0.52
C ASP A 39 -30.85 15.28 -0.76
N ALA A 40 -30.55 14.94 -2.01
CA ALA A 40 -29.63 13.86 -2.34
C ALA A 40 -28.17 14.19 -1.97
N PHE A 41 -27.77 15.45 -2.15
CA PHE A 41 -26.45 15.95 -1.73
C PHE A 41 -26.35 16.11 -0.21
N ASP A 42 -27.41 16.54 0.48
CA ASP A 42 -27.48 16.61 1.93
C ASP A 42 -27.46 15.22 2.56
N ALA A 43 -28.13 14.22 1.96
CA ALA A 43 -28.05 12.84 2.41
C ALA A 43 -26.64 12.25 2.22
N ALA A 44 -26.00 12.51 1.07
CA ALA A 44 -24.60 12.11 0.83
C ALA A 44 -23.64 12.84 1.78
N THR A 45 -23.87 14.11 2.08
CA THR A 45 -23.06 14.94 2.98
C THR A 45 -23.29 14.56 4.44
N GLN A 46 -24.49 14.21 4.88
CA GLN A 46 -24.76 13.69 6.23
C GLN A 46 -24.20 12.28 6.44
N ALA A 47 -24.26 11.42 5.41
CA ALA A 47 -23.65 10.10 5.45
C ALA A 47 -22.12 10.18 5.50
N THR A 48 -21.53 11.15 4.79
CA THR A 48 -20.09 11.40 4.81
C THR A 48 -19.68 12.12 6.10
N GLY A 49 -20.33 13.21 6.49
CA GLY A 49 -19.96 14.03 7.65
C GLY A 49 -20.04 13.32 9.01
N LYS A 50 -20.90 12.30 9.17
CA LYS A 50 -20.95 11.48 10.41
C LYS A 50 -19.78 10.51 10.54
N GLU A 51 -19.12 10.17 9.43
CA GLU A 51 -18.04 9.18 9.39
C GLU A 51 -16.63 9.81 9.48
N PHE A 52 -16.52 11.13 9.35
CA PHE A 52 -15.25 11.85 9.33
C PHE A 52 -15.05 12.68 10.61
N ASN A 53 -14.03 12.33 11.40
CA ASN A 53 -13.60 13.10 12.58
C ASN A 53 -12.60 14.21 12.19
N ASP A 54 -12.40 15.18 13.09
CA ASP A 54 -11.52 16.33 12.86
C ASP A 54 -10.07 15.94 12.52
N ASP A 55 -9.56 14.85 13.11
CA ASP A 55 -8.22 14.32 12.81
C ASP A 55 -8.10 13.81 11.36
N MET A 56 -9.13 13.15 10.84
CA MET A 56 -9.13 12.69 9.44
C MET A 56 -9.24 13.85 8.45
N ILE A 57 -9.89 14.95 8.82
CA ILE A 57 -9.93 16.17 8.00
C ILE A 57 -8.52 16.75 7.86
N HIS A 58 -7.73 16.81 8.93
CA HIS A 58 -6.34 17.26 8.89
C HIS A 58 -5.44 16.33 8.05
N SER A 59 -5.59 15.01 8.18
CA SER A 59 -4.89 14.04 7.32
C SER A 59 -5.29 14.16 5.86
N LEU A 60 -6.56 14.47 5.57
CA LEU A 60 -7.04 14.74 4.20
C LEU A 60 -6.37 15.96 3.57
N PHE A 61 -6.10 17.01 4.35
CA PHE A 61 -5.39 18.20 3.86
C PHE A 61 -3.92 17.91 3.56
N ALA A 62 -3.22 17.18 4.44
CA ALA A 62 -1.82 16.82 4.21
C ALA A 62 -1.65 15.90 2.98
N VAL A 63 -2.53 14.90 2.83
CA VAL A 63 -2.57 14.05 1.62
C VAL A 63 -3.04 14.85 0.41
N GLY A 64 -3.89 15.86 0.60
CA GLY A 64 -4.30 16.81 -0.43
C GLY A 64 -3.14 17.57 -1.06
N ASP A 65 -2.22 18.06 -0.23
CA ASP A 65 -1.02 18.77 -0.69
C ASP A 65 -0.04 17.84 -1.44
N ASP A 66 0.14 16.61 -0.97
CA ASP A 66 0.95 15.57 -1.65
C ASP A 66 0.31 15.15 -2.98
N LEU A 67 -1.00 14.93 -3.00
CA LEU A 67 -1.79 14.57 -4.18
C LEU A 67 -1.81 15.69 -5.23
N GLN A 68 -1.92 16.96 -4.79
CA GLN A 68 -1.87 18.10 -5.70
C GLN A 68 -0.52 18.15 -6.43
N ARG A 69 0.58 17.81 -5.75
CA ARG A 69 1.91 17.75 -6.36
C ARG A 69 2.01 16.61 -7.39
N GLU A 70 1.60 15.40 -7.01
CA GLU A 70 1.65 14.23 -7.91
C GLU A 70 0.77 14.37 -9.15
N ILE A 71 -0.44 14.93 -9.03
CA ILE A 71 -1.33 15.16 -10.19
C ILE A 71 -0.73 16.21 -11.13
N ILE A 72 -0.12 17.26 -10.59
CA ILE A 72 0.57 18.27 -11.41
C ILE A 72 1.73 17.64 -12.20
N ASP A 73 2.46 16.70 -11.59
CA ASP A 73 3.59 16.01 -12.22
C ASP A 73 3.12 14.96 -13.25
N LEU A 74 2.03 14.25 -12.99
CA LEU A 74 1.39 13.32 -13.94
C LEU A 74 0.85 14.06 -15.19
N ILE A 75 0.23 15.23 -15.00
CA ILE A 75 -0.22 16.09 -16.10
C ILE A 75 0.98 16.70 -16.82
N GLY A 76 2.01 17.13 -16.08
CA GLY A 76 3.23 17.69 -16.63
C GLY A 76 4.01 16.73 -17.53
N SER A 77 4.07 15.45 -17.16
CA SER A 77 4.72 14.38 -17.93
C SER A 77 3.91 13.91 -19.14
N SER A 78 2.58 14.08 -19.12
CA SER A 78 1.68 13.69 -20.23
C SER A 78 1.53 14.78 -21.32
N LEU A 79 1.97 16.01 -21.05
CA LEU A 79 1.86 17.14 -21.98
C LEU A 79 3.09 17.25 -22.87
N THR A 80 3.14 16.45 -23.94
CA THR A 80 3.85 16.86 -25.16
C THR A 80 3.06 17.97 -25.88
N VAL A 81 3.76 18.86 -26.58
CA VAL A 81 3.31 20.17 -27.12
C VAL A 81 2.09 20.13 -28.10
N GLN A 82 1.45 18.98 -28.33
CA GLN A 82 0.26 18.83 -29.19
C GLN A 82 -1.10 19.00 -28.49
N ALA A 83 -1.14 19.32 -27.19
CA ALA A 83 -2.36 19.26 -26.36
C ALA A 83 -3.27 20.52 -26.34
N LEU A 84 -3.09 21.50 -27.23
CA LEU A 84 -3.91 22.74 -27.24
C LEU A 84 -5.16 22.65 -28.15
N ASN A 85 -5.82 21.49 -28.24
CA ASN A 85 -7.10 21.33 -28.96
C ASN A 85 -8.25 21.07 -27.96
N PRO A 86 -9.25 21.98 -27.85
CA PRO A 86 -10.41 21.83 -26.96
C PRO A 86 -11.23 20.55 -27.15
N ALA A 87 -11.27 20.00 -28.38
CA ALA A 87 -11.98 18.75 -28.66
C ALA A 87 -11.25 17.51 -28.09
N LYS A 88 -9.91 17.52 -28.09
CA LYS A 88 -9.10 16.46 -27.46
C LYS A 88 -9.08 16.58 -25.93
N LEU A 89 -9.25 17.78 -25.39
CA LEU A 89 -9.43 18.01 -23.95
C LEU A 89 -10.66 17.27 -23.40
N MET A 90 -11.76 17.23 -24.16
CA MET A 90 -12.97 16.45 -23.80
C MET A 90 -12.81 14.93 -23.94
N GLU A 91 -11.79 14.48 -24.68
CA GLU A 91 -11.41 13.05 -24.78
C GLU A 91 -10.38 12.63 -23.73
N LEU A 92 -9.85 13.57 -22.93
CA LEU A 92 -8.93 13.22 -21.85
C LEU A 92 -9.64 12.27 -20.87
N PRO A 93 -9.00 11.14 -20.49
CA PRO A 93 -9.55 10.19 -19.52
C PRO A 93 -10.04 10.88 -18.24
N ILE A 94 -9.40 12.00 -17.89
CA ILE A 94 -9.70 12.81 -16.73
C ILE A 94 -11.13 13.40 -16.74
N LEU A 95 -11.62 13.83 -17.91
CA LEU A 95 -12.93 14.48 -18.07
C LEU A 95 -14.09 13.49 -18.21
N LYS A 96 -13.85 12.27 -18.71
CA LYS A 96 -14.84 11.18 -18.62
C LYS A 96 -14.96 10.64 -17.19
N ARG A 97 -13.82 10.46 -16.49
CA ARG A 97 -13.76 9.92 -15.12
C ARG A 97 -14.32 10.85 -14.04
N SER A 98 -14.40 12.16 -14.28
CA SER A 98 -15.08 13.08 -13.34
C SER A 98 -16.58 12.79 -13.22
N THR A 99 -17.23 12.28 -14.29
CA THR A 99 -18.62 11.86 -14.23
C THR A 99 -18.81 10.56 -13.44
N ASP A 100 -17.86 9.63 -13.52
CA ASP A 100 -17.84 8.41 -12.70
C ASP A 100 -17.53 8.71 -11.23
N THR A 101 -16.69 9.73 -10.96
CA THR A 101 -16.44 10.24 -9.61
C THR A 101 -17.73 10.77 -8.99
N LEU A 102 -18.46 11.64 -9.69
CA LEU A 102 -19.74 12.17 -9.20
C LEU A 102 -20.79 11.07 -9.02
N ARG A 103 -20.78 10.03 -9.88
CA ARG A 103 -21.64 8.84 -9.73
C ARG A 103 -21.27 7.95 -8.55
N SER A 104 -19.99 7.85 -8.20
CA SER A 104 -19.51 7.06 -7.06
C SER A 104 -19.97 7.62 -5.71
N PHE A 105 -20.35 8.90 -5.65
CA PHE A 105 -20.93 9.56 -4.48
C PHE A 105 -22.46 9.64 -4.50
N VAL A 106 -23.12 9.10 -5.53
CA VAL A 106 -24.59 8.97 -5.53
C VAL A 106 -24.99 7.97 -4.44
N PRO A 107 -25.97 8.29 -3.57
CA PRO A 107 -26.37 7.42 -2.47
C PRO A 107 -26.76 6.00 -2.95
N GLY A 108 -26.07 4.99 -2.41
CA GLY A 108 -26.27 3.57 -2.70
C GLY A 108 -25.30 2.70 -1.89
N THR A 109 -25.44 1.37 -1.94
CA THR A 109 -24.57 0.45 -1.17
C THR A 109 -23.08 0.54 -1.53
N ASN A 110 -22.75 0.95 -2.76
CA ASN A 110 -21.36 0.99 -3.22
C ASN A 110 -20.59 2.22 -2.71
N SER A 111 -21.25 3.36 -2.45
CA SER A 111 -20.57 4.57 -1.96
C SER A 111 -20.08 4.40 -0.52
N ALA A 112 -20.83 3.67 0.32
CA ALA A 112 -20.42 3.36 1.69
C ALA A 112 -19.14 2.51 1.75
N VAL A 113 -18.97 1.56 0.83
CA VAL A 113 -17.77 0.71 0.76
C VAL A 113 -16.53 1.53 0.39
N LEU A 114 -16.66 2.45 -0.57
CA LEU A 114 -15.56 3.33 -0.98
C LEU A 114 -15.13 4.29 0.14
N VAL A 115 -16.09 4.81 0.91
CA VAL A 115 -15.80 5.65 2.09
C VAL A 115 -15.07 4.86 3.17
N LYS A 116 -15.48 3.61 3.44
CA LYS A 116 -14.78 2.73 4.38
C LYS A 116 -13.35 2.43 3.94
N GLU A 117 -13.13 2.11 2.66
CA GLU A 117 -11.78 1.89 2.12
C GLU A 117 -10.90 3.12 2.34
N LEU A 118 -11.43 4.31 2.04
CA LEU A 118 -10.72 5.57 2.25
C LEU A 118 -10.35 5.79 3.72
N LYS A 119 -11.32 5.59 4.63
CA LYS A 119 -11.12 5.68 6.08
C LYS A 119 -10.04 4.71 6.56
N ASN A 120 -10.05 3.47 6.07
CA ASN A 120 -9.07 2.46 6.43
C ASN A 120 -7.66 2.83 5.93
N LYS A 121 -7.52 3.31 4.69
CA LYS A 121 -6.24 3.81 4.15
C LYS A 121 -5.66 4.95 5.00
N PHE A 122 -6.48 5.96 5.33
CA PHE A 122 -6.05 7.06 6.19
C PHE A 122 -5.69 6.60 7.60
N GLY A 123 -6.46 5.66 8.17
CA GLY A 123 -6.18 5.06 9.46
C GLY A 123 -4.79 4.42 9.49
N VAL A 124 -4.46 3.60 8.49
CA VAL A 124 -3.13 2.96 8.38
C VAL A 124 -2.02 3.98 8.15
N PHE A 125 -2.24 4.97 7.28
CA PHE A 125 -1.24 6.02 7.02
C PHE A 125 -0.88 6.81 8.29
N ASN A 126 -1.89 7.14 9.09
CA ASN A 126 -1.67 7.80 10.38
C ASN A 126 -0.93 6.89 11.38
N LEU A 127 -1.28 5.61 11.45
CA LEU A 127 -0.61 4.65 12.33
C LEU A 127 0.90 4.55 12.04
N VAL A 128 1.29 4.56 10.77
CA VAL A 128 2.71 4.48 10.37
C VAL A 128 3.42 5.82 10.60
N LYS A 129 2.84 6.95 10.14
CA LYS A 129 3.48 8.27 10.28
C LYS A 129 3.62 8.74 11.73
N GLN A 130 2.73 8.31 12.62
CA GLN A 130 2.73 8.73 14.02
C GLN A 130 3.51 7.79 14.94
N VAL A 131 4.24 6.79 14.42
CA VAL A 131 5.04 5.89 15.26
C VAL A 131 6.01 6.64 16.19
N PRO A 132 6.79 7.65 15.74
CA PRO A 132 7.67 8.39 16.63
C PRO A 132 6.95 9.04 17.81
N ILE A 133 5.77 9.63 17.54
CA ILE A 133 4.93 10.28 18.56
C ILE A 133 4.32 9.22 19.50
N THR A 134 3.72 8.17 18.93
CA THR A 134 3.02 7.10 19.67
C THR A 134 3.97 6.34 20.58
N MET A 135 5.21 6.15 20.14
CA MET A 135 6.22 5.37 20.85
C MET A 135 7.22 6.24 21.63
N ASP A 136 7.07 7.56 21.62
CA ASP A 136 7.99 8.51 22.28
C ASP A 136 9.45 8.22 21.85
N LEU A 137 9.68 8.22 20.54
CA LEU A 137 11.00 7.97 19.95
C LEU A 137 11.77 9.28 19.87
N SER A 138 13.08 9.20 20.12
CA SER A 138 13.96 10.36 20.00
C SER A 138 14.58 10.41 18.60
N ASP A 139 14.73 11.61 18.05
CA ASP A 139 15.46 11.84 16.80
C ASP A 139 16.98 12.01 17.03
N GLU A 140 17.44 11.99 18.29
CA GLU A 140 18.84 12.13 18.66
C GLU A 140 19.30 11.00 19.61
N PRO A 141 20.59 10.62 19.58
CA PRO A 141 21.15 9.67 20.55
C PRO A 141 21.07 10.19 22.00
N PRO A 142 20.92 9.32 23.01
CA PRO A 142 20.90 7.86 22.89
C PRO A 142 19.51 7.30 22.53
N PHE A 143 19.48 6.41 21.54
CA PHE A 143 18.27 5.72 21.12
C PHE A 143 17.86 4.63 22.13
N LYS A 144 16.55 4.40 22.26
CA LYS A 144 16.00 3.37 23.16
C LYS A 144 16.31 1.95 22.62
N PRO A 145 16.56 0.96 23.48
CA PRO A 145 16.78 -0.42 23.04
C PRO A 145 15.60 -0.98 22.24
N LEU A 146 15.88 -1.63 21.11
CA LEU A 146 14.84 -2.17 20.22
C LEU A 146 13.90 -3.17 20.93
N SER A 147 14.44 -4.00 21.82
CA SER A 147 13.66 -4.98 22.59
C SER A 147 12.59 -4.34 23.50
N GLU A 148 12.89 -3.17 24.06
CA GLU A 148 11.94 -2.37 24.84
C GLU A 148 10.82 -1.85 23.95
N LEU A 149 11.17 -1.28 22.80
CA LEU A 149 10.21 -0.72 21.84
C LEU A 149 9.29 -1.81 21.27
N ILE A 150 9.84 -2.98 20.94
CA ILE A 150 9.05 -4.15 20.50
C ILE A 150 8.07 -4.58 21.58
N SER A 151 8.52 -4.68 22.84
CA SER A 151 7.65 -5.08 23.95
C SER A 151 6.47 -4.13 24.13
N ARG A 152 6.71 -2.82 23.97
CA ARG A 152 5.66 -1.79 24.00
C ARG A 152 4.71 -1.90 22.81
N ALA A 153 5.22 -2.13 21.60
CA ALA A 153 4.40 -2.28 20.40
C ALA A 153 3.51 -3.54 20.48
N LEU A 154 4.03 -4.65 21.00
CA LEU A 154 3.27 -5.90 21.20
C LEU A 154 2.14 -5.74 22.22
N ALA A 155 2.23 -4.77 23.14
CA ALA A 155 1.18 -4.45 24.11
C ALA A 155 0.02 -3.63 23.53
N LEU A 156 0.15 -3.12 22.30
CA LEU A 156 -0.92 -2.41 21.61
C LEU A 156 -2.06 -3.35 21.21
N GLU A 157 -3.22 -2.75 20.89
CA GLU A 157 -4.34 -3.46 20.28
C GLU A 157 -3.92 -4.22 19.03
N GLU A 158 -4.63 -5.31 18.74
CA GLU A 158 -4.26 -6.26 17.68
C GLU A 158 -4.16 -5.58 16.31
N TYR A 159 -5.15 -4.79 15.91
CA TYR A 159 -5.18 -4.19 14.58
C TYR A 159 -3.99 -3.26 14.26
N PRO A 160 -3.64 -2.26 15.08
CA PRO A 160 -2.56 -1.32 14.79
C PRO A 160 -1.15 -1.89 15.00
N ARG A 161 -1.00 -2.92 15.82
CA ARG A 161 0.29 -3.47 16.27
C ARG A 161 1.31 -3.68 15.14
N LEU A 162 0.90 -4.31 14.04
CA LEU A 162 1.83 -4.66 12.96
C LEU A 162 2.41 -3.43 12.25
N TRP A 163 1.60 -2.37 12.07
CA TRP A 163 2.03 -1.13 11.42
C TRP A 163 3.01 -0.37 12.30
N VAL A 164 2.79 -0.41 13.62
CA VAL A 164 3.73 0.18 14.58
C VAL A 164 5.06 -0.57 14.58
N ILE A 165 5.04 -1.91 14.54
CA ILE A 165 6.28 -2.72 14.46
C ILE A 165 7.03 -2.45 13.15
N GLU A 166 6.33 -2.28 12.03
CA GLU A 166 6.96 -1.89 10.76
C GLU A 166 7.66 -0.54 10.87
N GLY A 167 6.98 0.46 11.41
CA GLY A 167 7.57 1.78 11.66
C GLY A 167 8.75 1.73 12.64
N LEU A 168 8.72 0.84 13.64
CA LEU A 168 9.87 0.61 14.52
C LEU A 168 11.06 0.01 13.79
N GLY A 169 10.83 -0.90 12.84
CA GLY A 169 11.91 -1.44 12.00
C GLY A 169 12.53 -0.36 11.12
N HIS A 170 11.69 0.49 10.53
CA HIS A 170 12.14 1.65 9.74
C HIS A 170 12.96 2.62 10.58
N TYR A 171 12.42 3.05 11.72
CA TYR A 171 13.13 3.90 12.68
C TYR A 171 14.46 3.29 13.13
N HIS A 172 14.48 2.00 13.49
CA HIS A 172 15.70 1.33 13.91
C HIS A 172 16.75 1.31 12.80
N GLY A 173 16.36 1.03 11.55
CA GLY A 173 17.25 1.13 10.40
C GLY A 173 17.81 2.54 10.22
N ASP A 174 16.98 3.57 10.37
CA ASP A 174 17.37 4.98 10.26
C ASP A 174 18.42 5.41 11.30
N THR A 175 18.36 4.88 12.53
CA THR A 175 19.32 5.25 13.59
C THR A 175 20.78 5.02 13.18
N PHE A 176 21.06 3.98 12.39
CA PHE A 176 22.42 3.70 11.91
C PHE A 176 22.92 4.75 10.92
N TYR A 177 22.05 5.20 10.01
CA TYR A 177 22.40 6.27 9.07
C TYR A 177 22.57 7.61 9.77
N MET A 178 21.74 7.90 10.79
CA MET A 178 21.87 9.10 11.63
C MET A 178 23.23 9.12 12.37
N ASP A 179 23.70 7.96 12.83
CA ASP A 179 25.01 7.80 13.48
C ASP A 179 26.19 7.69 12.48
N GLY A 180 25.92 7.70 11.17
CA GLY A 180 26.94 7.53 10.13
C GLY A 180 27.59 6.15 10.11
N VAL A 181 26.89 5.12 10.60
CA VAL A 181 27.35 3.74 10.72
C VAL A 181 26.67 2.87 9.66
N VAL A 182 27.44 1.99 9.00
CA VAL A 182 26.88 1.01 8.08
C VAL A 182 26.19 -0.11 8.88
N PRO A 183 24.88 -0.38 8.67
CA PRO A 183 24.15 -1.43 9.36
C PRO A 183 24.79 -2.81 9.13
N ARG A 184 25.07 -3.55 10.20
CA ARG A 184 25.58 -4.92 10.12
C ARG A 184 24.95 -5.80 11.19
N LYS A 185 24.31 -6.88 10.76
CA LYS A 185 23.64 -7.86 11.61
C LYS A 185 22.60 -7.25 12.56
N ILE A 186 21.91 -6.19 12.14
CA ILE A 186 21.03 -5.40 13.02
C ILE A 186 19.72 -6.12 13.41
N LEU A 187 19.36 -7.24 12.78
CA LEU A 187 18.32 -8.15 13.28
C LEU A 187 18.78 -9.62 13.38
N CYS A 188 19.99 -9.96 12.95
CA CYS A 188 20.52 -11.34 12.99
C CYS A 188 21.74 -11.54 13.91
N GLY A 189 22.20 -10.47 14.57
CA GLY A 189 23.22 -10.53 15.62
C GLY A 189 22.75 -11.28 16.88
N GLU A 190 23.70 -11.63 17.75
CA GLU A 190 23.41 -12.37 19.00
C GLU A 190 22.40 -11.64 19.90
N GLU A 191 22.46 -10.30 19.93
CA GLU A 191 21.56 -9.44 20.70
C GLU A 191 20.09 -9.47 20.22
N TYR A 192 19.84 -9.94 18.99
CA TYR A 192 18.52 -9.98 18.36
C TYR A 192 17.91 -11.38 18.27
N GLN A 193 18.59 -12.42 18.77
CA GLN A 193 18.11 -13.81 18.75
C GLN A 193 16.82 -14.02 19.56
N ASN A 194 16.52 -13.12 20.50
CA ASN A 194 15.34 -13.19 21.37
C ASN A 194 14.20 -12.27 20.95
N ILE A 195 14.24 -11.70 19.73
CA ILE A 195 13.10 -10.94 19.21
C ILE A 195 11.89 -11.88 19.10
N PRO A 196 10.72 -11.50 19.66
CA PRO A 196 9.50 -12.29 19.52
C PRO A 196 9.12 -12.51 18.06
N ALA A 197 8.81 -13.75 17.69
CA ALA A 197 8.44 -14.12 16.32
C ALA A 197 7.36 -13.22 15.68
N PRO A 198 6.27 -12.83 16.39
CA PRO A 198 5.23 -11.95 15.84
C PRO A 198 5.71 -10.56 15.40
N ALA A 199 6.93 -10.14 15.79
CA ALA A 199 7.51 -8.88 15.36
C ALA A 199 8.37 -9.01 14.10
N LEU A 200 8.89 -10.20 13.81
CA LEU A 200 9.98 -10.36 12.84
C LEU A 200 9.58 -9.94 11.42
N THR A 201 8.42 -10.35 10.91
CA THR A 201 8.00 -10.02 9.53
C THR A 201 7.97 -8.52 9.28
N MET A 202 7.24 -7.76 10.10
CA MET A 202 7.11 -6.32 9.93
C MET A 202 8.39 -5.56 10.28
N LEU A 203 9.17 -6.05 11.25
CA LEU A 203 10.44 -5.42 11.60
C LEU A 203 11.46 -5.52 10.45
N HIS A 204 11.50 -6.66 9.75
CA HIS A 204 12.32 -6.84 8.56
C HIS A 204 11.86 -5.98 7.39
N ALA A 205 10.54 -5.88 7.16
CA ALA A 205 9.99 -4.94 6.19
C ALA A 205 10.40 -3.50 6.52
N GLY A 206 10.31 -3.10 7.79
CA GLY A 206 10.74 -1.79 8.27
C GLY A 206 12.21 -1.46 7.94
N ILE A 207 13.16 -2.33 8.32
CA ILE A 207 14.59 -2.08 8.01
C ILE A 207 14.85 -2.07 6.50
N GLY A 208 14.12 -2.89 5.73
CA GLY A 208 14.19 -2.91 4.27
C GLY A 208 13.77 -1.57 3.66
N MET A 209 12.73 -0.94 4.21
CA MET A 209 12.33 0.41 3.79
C MET A 209 13.41 1.44 4.10
N ALA A 210 14.07 1.37 5.27
CA ALA A 210 15.15 2.29 5.63
C ALA A 210 16.31 2.17 4.66
N PHE A 211 16.78 0.94 4.40
CA PHE A 211 17.87 0.70 3.44
C PHE A 211 17.53 1.19 2.03
N ALA A 212 16.34 0.83 1.54
CA ALA A 212 15.89 1.26 0.22
C ALA A 212 15.79 2.79 0.14
N GLN A 213 15.25 3.45 1.17
CA GLN A 213 15.13 4.91 1.21
C GLN A 213 16.50 5.58 1.11
N HIS A 214 17.44 5.27 2.01
CA HIS A 214 18.74 5.94 2.03
C HIS A 214 19.56 5.68 0.77
N LEU A 215 19.53 4.44 0.25
CA LEU A 215 20.25 4.09 -0.96
C LEU A 215 19.63 4.72 -2.22
N MET A 216 18.31 4.66 -2.35
CA MET A 216 17.65 5.16 -3.56
C MET A 216 17.60 6.69 -3.60
N MET A 217 17.75 7.38 -2.46
CA MET A 217 17.95 8.84 -2.41
C MET A 217 19.23 9.32 -3.09
N THR A 218 20.21 8.44 -3.33
CA THR A 218 21.48 8.82 -3.98
C THR A 218 21.42 8.76 -5.51
N VAL A 219 20.36 8.20 -6.09
CA VAL A 219 20.18 8.03 -7.53
C VAL A 219 18.80 8.52 -7.98
N ASN A 220 18.63 8.74 -9.28
CA ASN A 220 17.32 9.00 -9.88
C ASN A 220 17.23 8.34 -11.26
N HIS A 221 16.07 8.46 -11.91
CA HIS A 221 15.81 7.90 -13.24
C HIS A 221 16.73 8.40 -14.37
N LEU A 222 17.51 9.47 -14.14
CA LEU A 222 18.51 10.01 -15.07
C LEU A 222 19.94 9.57 -14.73
N SER A 223 20.15 8.95 -13.56
CA SER A 223 21.45 8.40 -13.17
C SER A 223 21.91 7.31 -14.16
N PRO A 224 23.22 7.14 -14.37
CA PRO A 224 23.74 6.03 -15.16
C PRO A 224 23.24 4.68 -14.64
N VAL A 225 22.78 3.82 -15.54
CA VAL A 225 22.26 2.48 -15.19
C VAL A 225 23.27 1.64 -14.40
N SER A 226 24.57 1.80 -14.67
CA SER A 226 25.62 1.14 -13.89
C SER A 226 25.64 1.55 -12.43
N GLU A 227 25.36 2.81 -12.12
CA GLU A 227 25.31 3.33 -10.75
C GLU A 227 24.08 2.79 -10.01
N ILE A 228 22.91 2.82 -10.67
CA ILE A 228 21.68 2.21 -10.15
C ILE A 228 21.91 0.72 -9.84
N ARG A 229 22.58 -0.01 -10.74
CA ARG A 229 22.89 -1.43 -10.52
C ARG A 229 23.75 -1.67 -9.27
N GLU A 230 24.75 -0.84 -9.02
CA GLU A 230 25.58 -0.98 -7.81
C GLU A 230 24.78 -0.68 -6.54
N ILE A 231 23.89 0.31 -6.58
CA ILE A 231 22.95 0.59 -5.49
C ILE A 231 22.03 -0.61 -5.21
N LEU A 232 21.51 -1.25 -6.26
CA LEU A 232 20.65 -2.43 -6.11
C LEU A 232 21.39 -3.62 -5.50
N LYS A 233 22.65 -3.85 -5.89
CA LYS A 233 23.49 -4.89 -5.27
C LYS A 233 23.75 -4.61 -3.80
N GLU A 234 24.05 -3.37 -3.45
CA GLU A 234 24.26 -2.96 -2.06
C GLU A 234 22.98 -3.13 -1.24
N TYR A 235 21.82 -2.77 -1.78
CA TYR A 235 20.54 -2.98 -1.14
C TYR A 235 20.28 -4.47 -0.84
N ILE A 236 20.48 -5.34 -1.83
CA ILE A 236 20.33 -6.80 -1.68
C ILE A 236 21.31 -7.31 -0.61
N HIS A 237 22.56 -6.86 -0.64
CA HIS A 237 23.56 -7.22 0.35
C HIS A 237 23.15 -6.81 1.76
N LEU A 238 22.71 -5.57 1.97
CA LEU A 238 22.23 -5.10 3.28
C LEU A 238 21.03 -5.91 3.77
N CYS A 239 20.08 -6.25 2.89
CA CYS A 239 18.94 -7.09 3.27
C CYS A 239 19.40 -8.46 3.75
N HIS A 240 20.34 -9.11 3.07
CA HIS A 240 20.88 -10.42 3.49
C HIS A 240 21.70 -10.33 4.79
N ASP A 241 22.59 -9.35 4.91
CA ASP A 241 23.50 -9.23 6.05
C ASP A 241 22.80 -8.83 7.35
N ASN A 242 21.60 -8.26 7.27
CA ASN A 242 20.88 -7.73 8.41
C ASN A 242 19.61 -8.51 8.76
N SER A 243 19.16 -9.43 7.92
CA SER A 243 17.93 -10.21 8.15
C SER A 243 18.22 -11.55 8.83
N GLN A 244 17.27 -12.01 9.64
CA GLN A 244 17.28 -13.38 10.14
C GLN A 244 16.95 -14.37 9.00
N PRO A 245 17.53 -15.59 9.03
CA PRO A 245 17.20 -16.63 8.06
C PRO A 245 15.70 -16.85 7.94
N GLY A 246 15.19 -16.74 6.72
CA GLY A 246 13.78 -16.94 6.41
C GLY A 246 12.91 -15.69 6.50
N TYR A 247 13.47 -14.50 6.71
CA TYR A 247 12.77 -13.22 6.74
C TYR A 247 13.32 -12.20 5.72
N GLU A 248 14.34 -12.57 4.93
CA GLU A 248 15.00 -11.71 3.95
C GLU A 248 14.02 -11.15 2.91
N GLY A 249 13.06 -11.97 2.48
CA GLY A 249 12.02 -11.56 1.53
C GLY A 249 11.16 -10.39 2.03
N CYS A 250 10.94 -10.29 3.35
CA CYS A 250 10.24 -9.16 3.96
C CYS A 250 11.02 -7.85 3.73
N ALA A 251 12.34 -7.89 3.92
CA ALA A 251 13.19 -6.72 3.70
C ALA A 251 13.26 -6.36 2.21
N LEU A 252 13.53 -7.34 1.33
CA LEU A 252 13.69 -7.17 -0.11
C LEU A 252 12.46 -6.59 -0.81
N GLU A 253 11.24 -6.91 -0.33
CA GLU A 253 9.99 -6.38 -0.87
C GLU A 253 9.97 -4.83 -0.86
N SER A 254 10.58 -4.25 0.18
CA SER A 254 10.51 -2.83 0.48
C SER A 254 11.06 -1.93 -0.63
N LEU A 255 12.00 -2.42 -1.44
CA LEU A 255 12.51 -1.69 -2.59
C LEU A 255 11.39 -1.33 -3.58
N GLY A 256 10.42 -2.23 -3.78
CA GLY A 256 9.26 -1.99 -4.64
C GLY A 256 8.39 -0.87 -4.09
N LEU A 257 8.21 -0.84 -2.76
CA LEU A 257 7.44 0.20 -2.10
C LEU A 257 8.07 1.57 -2.29
N ILE A 258 9.35 1.66 -1.94
CA ILE A 258 10.12 2.91 -1.96
C ILE A 258 10.28 3.40 -3.41
N SER A 259 10.53 2.52 -4.38
CA SER A 259 10.66 2.90 -5.80
C SER A 259 9.35 3.45 -6.39
N ARG A 260 8.20 2.86 -6.00
CA ARG A 260 6.89 3.25 -6.55
C ARG A 260 6.33 4.52 -5.92
N HIS A 261 6.51 4.72 -4.62
CA HIS A 261 5.91 5.85 -3.90
C HIS A 261 6.53 7.20 -4.30
N GLY A 262 7.81 7.23 -4.68
CA GLY A 262 8.42 8.45 -5.23
C GLY A 262 8.71 9.56 -4.21
N GLN A 263 8.06 9.57 -3.05
CA GLN A 263 8.13 10.65 -2.04
C GLN A 263 9.54 10.91 -1.49
N PHE A 264 10.45 9.96 -1.63
CA PHE A 264 11.81 10.06 -1.12
C PHE A 264 12.78 10.69 -2.13
N TYR A 265 12.36 10.90 -3.38
CA TYR A 265 13.23 11.35 -4.45
C TYR A 265 12.71 12.67 -5.01
N GLY A 266 13.55 13.70 -5.07
CA GLY A 266 13.15 15.05 -5.52
C GLY A 266 12.50 15.08 -6.91
N GLU A 267 13.30 15.03 -7.99
CA GLU A 267 12.83 15.18 -9.38
C GLU A 267 12.58 13.84 -10.09
N THR A 268 12.46 12.72 -9.36
CA THR A 268 12.39 11.38 -9.98
C THR A 268 11.00 11.06 -10.51
N SER A 269 10.92 10.54 -11.74
CA SER A 269 9.72 9.91 -12.28
C SER A 269 9.56 8.50 -11.70
N PRO A 270 8.57 8.21 -10.83
CA PRO A 270 8.46 6.91 -10.16
C PRO A 270 8.19 5.77 -11.15
N THR A 271 7.39 6.03 -12.19
CA THR A 271 7.12 5.03 -13.23
C THR A 271 8.38 4.64 -14.01
N GLN A 272 9.24 5.62 -14.35
CA GLN A 272 10.50 5.31 -15.03
C GLN A 272 11.48 4.61 -14.09
N MET A 273 11.55 5.03 -12.82
CA MET A 273 12.41 4.38 -11.84
C MET A 273 12.03 2.92 -11.63
N VAL A 274 10.73 2.62 -11.50
CA VAL A 274 10.24 1.23 -11.39
C VAL A 274 10.68 0.38 -12.58
N GLN A 275 10.60 0.90 -13.80
CA GLN A 275 11.04 0.16 -14.98
C GLN A 275 12.56 -0.07 -14.99
N ILE A 276 13.36 0.94 -14.66
CA ILE A 276 14.83 0.81 -14.62
C ILE A 276 15.25 -0.21 -13.56
N VAL A 277 14.67 -0.13 -12.35
CA VAL A 277 14.95 -1.07 -11.27
C VAL A 277 14.53 -2.48 -11.66
N SER A 278 13.33 -2.64 -12.24
CA SER A 278 12.82 -3.92 -12.75
C SER A 278 13.81 -4.55 -13.75
N ASP A 279 14.23 -3.79 -14.76
CA ASP A 279 15.12 -4.29 -15.82
C ASP A 279 16.49 -4.69 -15.27
N GLU A 280 17.00 -3.99 -14.26
CA GLU A 280 18.29 -4.30 -13.64
C GLU A 280 18.20 -5.48 -12.68
N LEU A 281 17.16 -5.56 -11.85
CA LEU A 281 16.91 -6.72 -10.96
C LEU A 281 16.78 -8.00 -11.77
N ALA A 282 16.03 -8.00 -12.87
CA ALA A 282 15.90 -9.16 -13.75
C ALA A 282 17.25 -9.70 -14.28
N LYS A 283 18.29 -8.86 -14.31
CA LYS A 283 19.65 -9.23 -14.75
C LYS A 283 20.57 -9.69 -13.62
N ILE A 284 20.39 -9.16 -12.40
CA ILE A 284 21.31 -9.40 -11.28
C ILE A 284 20.78 -10.40 -10.27
N ASP A 285 19.47 -10.44 -10.03
CA ASP A 285 18.84 -11.30 -9.03
C ASP A 285 17.34 -11.48 -9.33
N ILE A 286 17.00 -12.66 -9.87
CA ILE A 286 15.62 -12.99 -10.24
C ILE A 286 14.70 -13.22 -9.04
N ASP A 287 15.25 -13.56 -7.87
CA ASP A 287 14.45 -13.72 -6.66
C ASP A 287 14.05 -12.34 -6.12
N ALA A 288 15.01 -11.41 -6.04
CA ALA A 288 14.76 -10.01 -5.68
C ALA A 288 13.78 -9.32 -6.65
N TYR A 289 13.80 -9.68 -7.94
CA TYR A 289 12.84 -9.21 -8.93
C TYR A 289 11.38 -9.50 -8.54
N GLY A 290 11.10 -10.71 -8.04
CA GLY A 290 9.75 -11.10 -7.58
C GLY A 290 9.31 -10.28 -6.37
N TYR A 291 10.16 -10.18 -5.34
CA TYR A 291 9.92 -9.37 -4.15
C TYR A 291 9.67 -7.89 -4.51
N PHE A 292 10.47 -7.35 -5.41
CA PHE A 292 10.32 -5.99 -5.90
C PHE A 292 8.95 -5.74 -6.52
N TRP A 293 8.51 -6.58 -7.46
CA TRP A 293 7.20 -6.38 -8.10
C TRP A 293 6.02 -6.58 -7.16
N HIS A 294 6.16 -7.45 -6.16
CA HIS A 294 5.19 -7.56 -5.07
C HIS A 294 5.10 -6.23 -4.30
N GLY A 295 6.23 -5.66 -3.91
CA GLY A 295 6.29 -4.35 -3.26
C GLY A 295 5.73 -3.21 -4.11
N VAL A 296 5.97 -3.21 -5.43
CA VAL A 296 5.38 -2.24 -6.37
C VAL A 296 3.84 -2.34 -6.39
N GLY A 297 3.32 -3.57 -6.37
CA GLY A 297 1.89 -3.84 -6.25
C GLY A 297 1.30 -3.27 -4.97
N ARG A 298 1.93 -3.59 -3.83
CA ARG A 298 1.55 -3.11 -2.51
C ARG A 298 1.56 -1.58 -2.44
N ALA A 299 2.62 -0.93 -2.89
CA ALA A 299 2.69 0.54 -2.90
C ALA A 299 1.69 1.19 -3.87
N THR A 300 1.33 0.53 -4.97
CA THR A 300 0.30 1.06 -5.87
C THR A 300 -1.04 1.23 -5.14
N TYR A 301 -1.39 0.37 -4.18
CA TYR A 301 -2.58 0.57 -3.32
C TYR A 301 -2.55 1.88 -2.53
N PHE A 302 -1.34 2.31 -2.12
CA PHE A 302 -1.10 3.47 -1.27
C PHE A 302 -0.75 4.76 -2.03
N LEU A 303 -0.72 4.75 -3.36
CA LEU A 303 -0.51 5.99 -4.11
C LEU A 303 -1.68 6.96 -3.87
N PRO A 304 -1.43 8.26 -3.59
CA PRO A 304 -2.48 9.25 -3.37
C PRO A 304 -3.56 9.28 -4.45
N ILE A 305 -3.20 9.10 -5.73
CA ILE A 305 -4.19 9.03 -6.83
C ILE A 305 -5.20 7.88 -6.64
N ASN A 306 -4.75 6.81 -5.96
CA ASN A 306 -5.55 5.65 -5.56
C ASN A 306 -6.28 5.85 -4.22
N PHE A 307 -6.49 7.08 -3.75
CA PHE A 307 -7.35 7.37 -2.58
C PHE A 307 -8.67 8.01 -3.03
N LEU A 308 -8.72 8.57 -4.24
CA LEU A 308 -9.88 9.27 -4.76
C LEU A 308 -10.96 8.28 -5.21
N PRO A 309 -12.17 8.22 -4.63
CA PRO A 309 -13.16 7.18 -4.95
C PRO A 309 -13.51 7.02 -6.45
N GLY A 310 -13.47 8.11 -7.22
CA GLY A 310 -13.73 8.09 -8.66
C GLY A 310 -12.51 7.95 -9.57
N TYR A 311 -11.31 8.02 -9.01
CA TYR A 311 -10.04 7.88 -9.74
C TYR A 311 -9.19 6.71 -9.25
N GLY A 312 -9.49 6.19 -8.07
CA GLY A 312 -8.53 5.59 -7.18
C GLY A 312 -9.13 4.52 -6.29
N SER A 313 -10.18 3.86 -6.77
CA SER A 313 -10.52 2.55 -6.22
C SER A 313 -9.43 1.54 -6.57
N ILE A 314 -9.49 0.38 -5.94
CA ILE A 314 -8.58 -0.76 -6.23
C ILE A 314 -8.56 -1.11 -7.73
N SER A 315 -9.65 -0.84 -8.46
CA SER A 315 -9.70 -1.02 -9.92
C SER A 315 -8.67 -0.17 -10.68
N HIS A 316 -8.44 1.08 -10.26
CA HIS A 316 -7.42 1.90 -10.91
C HIS A 316 -6.01 1.37 -10.64
N ALA A 317 -5.75 0.89 -9.43
CA ALA A 317 -4.49 0.23 -9.11
C ALA A 317 -4.24 -0.99 -10.02
N CYS A 318 -5.28 -1.79 -10.33
CA CYS A 318 -5.19 -2.87 -11.32
C CYS A 318 -4.79 -2.33 -12.72
N ASP A 319 -5.45 -1.28 -13.20
CA ASP A 319 -5.14 -0.68 -14.52
C ASP A 319 -3.69 -0.16 -14.57
N MET A 320 -3.21 0.45 -13.49
CA MET A 320 -1.84 0.91 -13.37
C MET A 320 -0.87 -0.27 -13.45
N ILE A 321 -1.10 -1.32 -12.67
CA ILE A 321 -0.24 -2.52 -12.67
C ILE A 321 -0.22 -3.16 -14.06
N ARG A 322 -1.37 -3.31 -14.70
CA ARG A 322 -1.49 -3.88 -16.06
C ARG A 322 -0.73 -3.09 -17.11
N SER A 323 -0.63 -1.77 -16.94
CA SER A 323 0.06 -0.92 -17.92
C SER A 323 1.56 -0.82 -17.67
N THR A 324 2.04 -1.14 -16.45
CA THR A 324 3.45 -1.03 -16.08
C THR A 324 4.19 -2.35 -15.95
N ALA A 325 3.51 -3.46 -15.65
CA ALA A 325 4.16 -4.76 -15.51
C ALA A 325 4.74 -5.22 -16.87
N PRO A 326 6.04 -5.52 -16.97
CA PRO A 326 6.69 -5.86 -18.24
C PRO A 326 6.40 -7.30 -18.70
N ASP A 327 6.02 -8.19 -17.79
CA ASP A 327 5.77 -9.61 -18.05
C ASP A 327 4.73 -10.20 -17.07
N ASP A 328 4.34 -11.46 -17.31
CA ASP A 328 3.34 -12.16 -16.51
C ASP A 328 3.79 -12.40 -15.06
N LEU A 329 5.10 -12.57 -14.82
CA LEU A 329 5.63 -12.79 -13.47
C LEU A 329 5.53 -11.51 -12.64
N ALA A 330 5.94 -10.37 -13.22
CA ALA A 330 5.76 -9.05 -12.62
C ALA A 330 4.29 -8.74 -12.38
N LEU A 331 3.41 -9.06 -13.34
CA LEU A 331 1.96 -8.88 -13.20
C LEU A 331 1.41 -9.68 -12.02
N CYS A 332 1.74 -10.97 -11.91
CA CYS A 332 1.26 -11.82 -10.81
C CYS A 332 1.81 -11.37 -9.46
N ASN A 333 3.10 -10.99 -9.39
CA ASN A 333 3.71 -10.42 -8.18
C ASN A 333 3.00 -9.12 -7.77
N ALA A 334 2.79 -8.19 -8.69
CA ALA A 334 2.16 -6.91 -8.39
C ALA A 334 0.68 -7.06 -8.00
N ILE A 335 -0.09 -7.95 -8.64
CA ILE A 335 -1.46 -8.24 -8.21
C ILE A 335 -1.48 -8.92 -6.84
N SER A 336 -0.52 -9.81 -6.56
CA SER A 336 -0.35 -10.40 -5.23
C SER A 336 -0.07 -9.31 -4.17
N GLY A 337 0.90 -8.43 -4.40
CA GLY A 337 1.19 -7.33 -3.49
C GLY A 337 0.02 -6.35 -3.30
N LEU A 338 -0.73 -6.05 -4.36
CA LEU A 338 -1.96 -5.25 -4.28
C LEU A 338 -3.00 -5.97 -3.40
N SER A 339 -3.24 -7.25 -3.64
CA SER A 339 -4.18 -8.07 -2.86
C SER A 339 -3.78 -8.17 -1.39
N TRP A 340 -2.49 -8.30 -1.11
CA TRP A 340 -1.94 -8.22 0.24
C TRP A 340 -2.30 -6.88 0.88
N GLY A 341 -2.06 -5.75 0.19
CA GLY A 341 -2.34 -4.40 0.71
C GLY A 341 -3.81 -4.21 1.04
N VAL A 342 -4.69 -4.62 0.12
CA VAL A 342 -6.14 -4.59 0.31
C VAL A 342 -6.56 -5.45 1.51
N THR A 343 -6.03 -6.67 1.62
CA THR A 343 -6.35 -7.60 2.71
C THR A 343 -5.92 -7.02 4.05
N MET A 344 -4.67 -6.57 4.16
CA MET A 344 -4.09 -6.07 5.41
C MET A 344 -4.79 -4.85 5.95
N VAL A 345 -5.11 -3.89 5.08
CA VAL A 345 -5.75 -2.62 5.46
C VAL A 345 -7.21 -2.85 5.80
N ASN A 346 -7.90 -3.73 5.07
CA ASN A 346 -9.35 -3.87 5.15
C ASN A 346 -9.81 -5.16 5.85
N ILE A 347 -8.96 -5.84 6.62
CA ILE A 347 -9.29 -7.14 7.24
C ILE A 347 -10.52 -7.11 8.17
N ARG A 348 -10.98 -5.92 8.59
CA ARG A 348 -12.20 -5.76 9.41
C ARG A 348 -13.46 -5.44 8.59
N ASP A 349 -13.29 -5.20 7.29
CA ASP A 349 -14.34 -4.77 6.36
C ASP A 349 -14.26 -5.62 5.07
N PRO A 350 -14.61 -6.92 5.12
CA PRO A 350 -14.50 -7.86 3.99
C PRO A 350 -15.31 -7.45 2.76
N GLU A 351 -16.33 -6.59 2.92
CA GLU A 351 -17.11 -6.05 1.82
C GLU A 351 -16.28 -5.23 0.81
N ILE A 352 -15.12 -4.69 1.22
CA ILE A 352 -14.22 -3.94 0.33
C ILE A 352 -13.58 -4.90 -0.68
N MET A 353 -13.10 -6.05 -0.23
CA MET A 353 -12.56 -7.10 -1.11
C MET A 353 -13.68 -7.69 -1.97
N ALA A 354 -14.86 -7.93 -1.41
CA ALA A 354 -15.99 -8.44 -2.17
C ALA A 354 -16.42 -7.44 -3.27
N HIS A 355 -16.39 -6.14 -2.99
CA HIS A 355 -16.66 -5.11 -3.97
C HIS A 355 -15.60 -5.10 -5.07
N TRP A 356 -14.31 -5.20 -4.75
CA TRP A 356 -13.25 -5.28 -5.75
C TRP A 356 -13.41 -6.51 -6.66
N ILE A 357 -13.66 -7.69 -6.09
CA ILE A 357 -13.92 -8.92 -6.86
C ILE A 357 -15.16 -8.76 -7.74
N SER A 358 -16.21 -8.07 -7.28
CA SER A 358 -17.40 -7.82 -8.09
C SER A 358 -17.12 -6.96 -9.34
N LEU A 359 -16.15 -6.05 -9.27
CA LEU A 359 -15.80 -5.14 -10.36
C LEU A 359 -14.76 -5.74 -11.33
N GLN A 360 -13.81 -6.51 -10.80
CA GLN A 360 -12.62 -6.96 -11.55
C GLN A 360 -12.50 -8.49 -11.62
N GLY A 361 -13.52 -9.24 -11.18
CA GLY A 361 -13.46 -10.69 -11.01
C GLY A 361 -13.02 -11.47 -12.24
N GLU A 362 -13.42 -11.06 -13.45
CA GLU A 362 -12.97 -11.69 -14.70
C GLU A 362 -11.45 -11.58 -14.86
N PHE A 363 -10.91 -10.35 -14.75
CA PHE A 363 -9.46 -10.13 -14.82
C PHE A 363 -8.72 -10.84 -13.69
N LEU A 364 -9.22 -10.74 -12.46
CA LEU A 364 -8.62 -11.36 -11.27
C LEU A 364 -8.66 -12.90 -11.32
N SER A 365 -9.57 -13.48 -12.11
CA SER A 365 -9.66 -14.94 -12.31
C SER A 365 -8.70 -15.48 -13.38
N SER A 366 -8.01 -14.60 -14.13
CA SER A 366 -7.07 -15.02 -15.18
C SER A 366 -5.77 -15.64 -14.63
N ASN A 367 -5.45 -15.39 -13.37
CA ASN A 367 -4.33 -15.98 -12.63
C ASN A 367 -4.70 -16.07 -11.13
N ASP A 368 -3.83 -16.66 -10.32
CA ASP A 368 -4.01 -16.82 -8.87
C ASP A 368 -3.28 -15.75 -8.03
N GLY A 369 -2.87 -14.63 -8.65
CA GLY A 369 -2.18 -13.53 -7.97
C GLY A 369 -2.98 -12.95 -6.80
N LEU A 370 -4.29 -12.73 -6.98
CA LEU A 370 -5.16 -12.24 -5.89
C LEU A 370 -5.17 -13.23 -4.72
N ALA A 371 -5.41 -14.51 -5.00
CA ALA A 371 -5.48 -15.55 -3.97
C ALA A 371 -4.14 -15.69 -3.23
N ASN A 372 -3.02 -15.64 -3.97
CA ASN A 372 -1.68 -15.65 -3.39
C ASN A 372 -1.47 -14.50 -2.41
N GLY A 373 -1.73 -13.26 -2.83
CA GLY A 373 -1.55 -12.08 -1.98
C GLY A 373 -2.49 -12.05 -0.77
N PHE A 374 -3.73 -12.52 -0.97
CA PHE A 374 -4.70 -12.68 0.10
C PHE A 374 -4.21 -13.69 1.15
N MET A 375 -3.73 -14.88 0.72
CA MET A 375 -3.14 -15.87 1.62
C MET A 375 -1.93 -15.29 2.36
N SER A 376 -1.02 -14.60 1.66
CA SER A 376 0.15 -13.96 2.27
C SER A 376 -0.25 -12.95 3.36
N GLY A 377 -1.24 -12.11 3.10
CA GLY A 377 -1.76 -11.16 4.09
C GLY A 377 -2.39 -11.86 5.30
N LEU A 378 -3.18 -12.91 5.07
CA LEU A 378 -3.83 -13.68 6.14
C LEU A 378 -2.82 -14.41 7.02
N ILE A 379 -1.82 -15.06 6.41
CA ILE A 379 -0.69 -15.73 7.09
C ILE A 379 0.05 -14.73 7.98
N MET A 380 0.33 -13.54 7.47
CA MET A 380 1.03 -12.51 8.23
C MET A 380 0.18 -11.96 9.39
N ARG A 381 -1.13 -11.79 9.20
CA ARG A 381 -2.04 -11.42 10.30
C ARG A 381 -2.11 -12.49 11.37
N GLN A 382 -2.14 -13.76 10.98
CA GLN A 382 -2.12 -14.86 11.94
C GLN A 382 -0.78 -14.91 12.70
N ASP A 383 0.33 -14.59 12.06
CA ASP A 383 1.65 -14.56 12.71
C ASP A 383 1.81 -13.39 13.69
N THR A 384 1.37 -12.19 13.29
CA THR A 384 1.52 -10.95 14.07
C THR A 384 0.46 -10.80 15.17
N THR A 385 -0.74 -11.31 14.93
CA THR A 385 -1.93 -11.18 15.80
C THR A 385 -2.69 -12.50 15.86
N PRO A 386 -2.11 -13.56 16.48
CA PRO A 386 -2.68 -14.89 16.44
C PRO A 386 -4.07 -14.94 17.08
N ASN A 387 -5.00 -15.60 16.38
CA ASN A 387 -6.38 -15.83 16.83
C ASN A 387 -7.23 -14.56 16.98
N ALA A 388 -6.82 -13.43 16.40
CA ALA A 388 -7.65 -12.25 16.36
C ALA A 388 -8.96 -12.56 15.59
N PRO A 389 -10.15 -12.27 16.15
CA PRO A 389 -11.43 -12.70 15.56
C PRO A 389 -11.63 -12.26 14.11
N PHE A 390 -11.15 -11.06 13.78
CA PHE A 390 -11.27 -10.50 12.44
C PHE A 390 -10.58 -11.34 11.35
N ILE A 391 -9.61 -12.21 11.70
CA ILE A 391 -8.93 -13.08 10.73
C ILE A 391 -9.92 -14.11 10.18
N GLU A 392 -10.58 -14.85 11.08
CA GLU A 392 -11.55 -15.88 10.70
C GLU A 392 -12.83 -15.28 10.13
N GLU A 393 -13.31 -14.19 10.73
CA GLU A 393 -14.48 -13.46 10.24
C GLU A 393 -14.30 -12.95 8.81
N TYR A 394 -13.08 -12.54 8.44
CA TYR A 394 -12.82 -12.00 7.11
C TYR A 394 -13.08 -13.02 6.01
N TYR A 395 -12.42 -14.18 6.03
CA TYR A 395 -12.53 -15.14 4.92
C TYR A 395 -13.78 -16.01 4.99
N ASN A 396 -14.42 -16.10 6.17
CA ASN A 396 -15.74 -16.72 6.32
C ASN A 396 -16.91 -15.79 6.01
N HIS A 397 -16.65 -14.53 5.63
CA HIS A 397 -17.70 -13.62 5.16
C HIS A 397 -18.49 -14.27 3.99
N ASP A 398 -19.83 -14.11 4.02
CA ASP A 398 -20.73 -14.54 2.95
C ASP A 398 -21.24 -13.31 2.19
N PRO A 399 -20.54 -12.90 1.11
CA PRO A 399 -20.95 -11.72 0.37
C PRO A 399 -22.26 -11.99 -0.38
N LYS A 400 -23.14 -10.99 -0.45
CA LYS A 400 -24.44 -11.15 -1.14
C LYS A 400 -24.29 -11.03 -2.66
N GLY A 401 -25.19 -11.70 -3.39
CA GLY A 401 -25.32 -11.54 -4.85
C GLY A 401 -24.35 -12.40 -5.68
N GLY A 402 -24.05 -11.96 -6.91
CA GLY A 402 -23.31 -12.76 -7.89
C GLY A 402 -21.83 -13.02 -7.58
N VAL A 403 -21.28 -12.46 -6.50
CA VAL A 403 -19.86 -12.56 -6.16
C VAL A 403 -19.53 -13.81 -5.31
N GLN A 404 -20.52 -14.51 -4.76
CA GLN A 404 -20.32 -15.66 -3.86
C GLN A 404 -19.40 -16.75 -4.43
N ALA A 405 -19.59 -17.10 -5.71
CA ALA A 405 -18.77 -18.13 -6.35
C ALA A 405 -17.30 -17.70 -6.47
N LEU A 406 -17.05 -16.44 -6.86
CA LEU A 406 -15.71 -15.88 -6.96
C LEU A 406 -15.08 -15.69 -5.58
N TRP A 407 -15.83 -15.25 -4.59
CA TRP A 407 -15.38 -15.15 -3.21
C TRP A 407 -14.92 -16.50 -2.67
N LYS A 408 -15.68 -17.56 -2.95
CA LYS A 408 -15.33 -18.90 -2.52
C LYS A 408 -13.96 -19.31 -3.08
N THR A 409 -13.72 -19.11 -4.37
CA THR A 409 -12.49 -19.55 -5.04
C THR A 409 -11.29 -18.65 -4.77
N MET A 410 -11.51 -17.35 -4.56
CA MET A 410 -10.45 -16.35 -4.43
C MET A 410 -10.09 -16.01 -2.98
N VAL A 411 -11.01 -16.24 -2.03
CA VAL A 411 -10.83 -15.83 -0.63
C VAL A 411 -11.10 -16.99 0.32
N LYS A 412 -12.28 -17.61 0.31
CA LYS A 412 -12.63 -18.66 1.28
C LYS A 412 -11.69 -19.87 1.21
N ASP A 413 -11.61 -20.51 0.03
CA ASP A 413 -10.81 -21.73 -0.16
C ASP A 413 -9.30 -21.45 0.03
N PRO A 414 -8.73 -20.35 -0.52
CA PRO A 414 -7.37 -19.95 -0.22
C PRO A 414 -7.13 -19.66 1.27
N GLY A 415 -8.11 -19.06 1.97
CA GLY A 415 -8.02 -18.77 3.40
C GLY A 415 -7.95 -20.04 4.24
N ASP A 416 -8.81 -21.02 3.93
CA ASP A 416 -8.78 -22.34 4.55
C ASP A 416 -7.43 -23.03 4.31
N LEU A 417 -6.92 -22.98 3.07
CA LEU A 417 -5.61 -23.56 2.72
C LEU A 417 -4.46 -22.87 3.47
N ALA A 418 -4.50 -21.54 3.56
CA ALA A 418 -3.50 -20.74 4.26
C ALA A 418 -3.43 -21.11 5.74
N MET A 419 -4.56 -21.17 6.43
CA MET A 419 -4.61 -21.44 7.87
C MET A 419 -4.36 -22.91 8.19
N ALA A 420 -4.90 -23.84 7.41
CA ALA A 420 -4.81 -25.28 7.72
C ALA A 420 -3.47 -25.91 7.33
N ARG A 421 -2.82 -25.42 6.26
CA ARG A 421 -1.65 -26.08 5.66
C ARG A 421 -0.44 -25.18 5.54
N ILE A 422 -0.60 -23.98 4.99
CA ILE A 422 0.56 -23.14 4.63
C ILE A 422 1.21 -22.52 5.86
N TYR A 423 0.44 -21.81 6.69
CA TYR A 423 0.97 -21.14 7.89
C TYR A 423 1.72 -22.09 8.83
N PRO A 424 1.17 -23.26 9.24
CA PRO A 424 1.89 -24.19 10.11
C PRO A 424 3.22 -24.69 9.52
N ALA A 425 3.29 -24.89 8.20
CA ALA A 425 4.51 -25.30 7.53
C ALA A 425 5.56 -24.18 7.51
N LEU A 426 5.16 -22.94 7.21
CA LEU A 426 6.07 -21.79 7.22
C LEU A 426 6.64 -21.51 8.62
N VAL A 427 5.82 -21.64 9.67
CA VAL A 427 6.27 -21.55 11.08
C VAL A 427 7.32 -22.62 11.36
N LYS A 428 7.02 -23.88 11.04
CA LYS A 428 7.91 -25.01 11.32
C LYS A 428 9.27 -24.88 10.63
N HIS A 429 9.27 -24.43 9.37
CA HIS A 429 10.48 -24.37 8.55
C HIS A 429 11.14 -22.98 8.54
N LYS A 430 10.57 -21.98 9.24
CA LYS A 430 11.04 -20.58 9.28
C LYS A 430 11.23 -20.00 7.87
N ARG A 431 10.15 -19.93 7.08
CA ARG A 431 10.20 -19.47 5.67
C ARG A 431 9.22 -18.33 5.39
N PHE A 432 9.03 -17.42 6.34
CA PHE A 432 8.04 -16.34 6.21
C PHE A 432 8.35 -15.33 5.11
N GLY A 433 9.62 -15.12 4.77
CA GLY A 433 10.05 -14.26 3.67
C GLY A 433 9.45 -14.68 2.33
N GLU A 434 9.15 -15.96 2.14
CA GLU A 434 8.64 -16.51 0.88
C GLU A 434 7.24 -16.00 0.49
N ILE A 435 6.45 -15.48 1.44
CA ILE A 435 5.09 -14.98 1.16
C ILE A 435 5.08 -13.57 0.57
N PHE A 436 6.23 -12.90 0.52
CA PHE A 436 6.40 -11.54 -0.02
C PHE A 436 6.67 -11.51 -1.53
N ARG A 437 6.41 -12.63 -2.21
CA ARG A 437 6.43 -12.75 -3.67
C ARG A 437 5.38 -13.75 -4.12
N TYR A 438 4.92 -13.59 -5.34
CA TYR A 438 4.06 -14.56 -6.00
C TYR A 438 4.80 -15.86 -6.29
N GLN A 439 4.24 -16.96 -5.80
CA GLN A 439 4.64 -18.33 -6.09
C GLN A 439 3.53 -19.30 -5.71
N SER A 440 3.62 -20.56 -6.14
CA SER A 440 2.70 -21.58 -5.64
C SER A 440 3.05 -21.95 -4.20
N LEU A 441 2.35 -21.36 -3.22
CA LEU A 441 2.55 -21.65 -1.80
C LEU A 441 2.32 -23.14 -1.48
N ASP A 442 1.43 -23.80 -2.22
CA ASP A 442 1.17 -25.24 -2.07
C ASP A 442 2.41 -26.08 -2.43
N ARG A 443 3.04 -25.78 -3.57
CA ARG A 443 4.27 -26.44 -4.01
C ARG A 443 5.45 -26.11 -3.10
N LEU A 444 5.53 -24.87 -2.60
CA LEU A 444 6.53 -24.47 -1.61
C LEU A 444 6.44 -25.39 -0.37
N VAL A 445 5.25 -25.54 0.19
CA VAL A 445 5.02 -26.40 1.37
C VAL A 445 5.36 -27.86 1.10
N ASP A 446 5.08 -28.37 -0.10
CA ASP A 446 5.45 -29.74 -0.46
C ASP A 446 6.97 -29.94 -0.59
N GLY A 447 7.68 -28.94 -1.11
CA GLY A 447 9.14 -28.92 -1.13
C GLY A 447 9.74 -28.96 0.29
N LEU A 448 9.20 -28.16 1.21
CA LEU A 448 9.66 -28.10 2.60
C LEU A 448 9.47 -29.41 3.37
N LYS A 449 8.49 -30.25 3.01
CA LYS A 449 8.31 -31.58 3.64
C LYS A 449 9.38 -32.58 3.22
N SER A 450 10.06 -32.33 2.10
CA SER A 450 11.11 -33.21 1.57
C SER A 450 12.51 -32.87 2.08
N GLU A 451 12.66 -31.72 2.75
CA GLU A 451 13.85 -31.29 3.50
C GLU A 451 13.79 -31.79 4.95
#